data_AF-A0A2N7N9B4-F1
#
_entry.id   AF-A0A2N7N9B4-F1
#
_cell.length_a   1.000
_cell.length_b   1.000
_cell.length_c   1.000
_cell.angle_alpha   90.00
_cell.angle_beta   90.00
_cell.angle_gamma   90.00
#
_symmetry.space_group_name_H-M   'P 1'
#
loop_
_entity.id
_entity.type
_entity.pdbx_description
1 polymer ?
#
loop_
_entity_poly.entity_id
_entity_poly.type
_entity_poly.pdbx_seq_one_letter_code
_entity_poly.pdbx_strand_id
1 'polypeptide(L)'
;MKFPEIDYQFWYTTWYETVGKKTTYSNVNSRKYMHFNGDLNACMDEIFSMISKKQFDKSTILRIVDLIYCWGGPSGRLFYVPMKGKDAPRQVLEDDVRAFEQYMLGVQLAVDGNIKCIGEFCKLDGIGKSFATKHAYFWSHDSAFPLMIVDSKISGALGFTTTQQLEKAYSNEQLVTAFRKKAMEEFGENTPSMVERALFAFHNNYFLNDNSNWKNKTSHRDSHVATGLAKTLFETENS
;
A
#
# COMPACT_ATOMS: atom_id res chain seq x y z
N MET A 1 10.71 16.59 4.73
CA MET A 1 9.28 16.22 4.66
C MET A 1 8.55 16.82 5.84
N LYS A 2 7.37 17.41 5.63
CA LYS A 2 6.52 17.94 6.68
C LYS A 2 5.33 17.01 6.88
N PHE A 3 5.20 16.44 8.06
CA PHE A 3 4.05 15.64 8.44
C PHE A 3 2.89 16.57 8.89
N PRO A 4 1.63 16.22 8.61
CA PRO A 4 0.50 16.97 9.14
C PRO A 4 0.40 16.78 10.66
N GLU A 5 -0.01 17.82 11.37
CA GLU A 5 -0.18 17.83 12.83
C GLU A 5 -1.55 17.28 13.21
N ILE A 6 -1.72 15.97 13.06
CA ILE A 6 -2.96 15.23 13.35
C ILE A 6 -2.81 14.38 14.62
N ASP A 7 -3.92 13.87 15.15
CA ASP A 7 -3.90 12.85 16.20
C ASP A 7 -3.59 11.46 15.60
N TYR A 8 -2.30 11.12 15.52
CA TYR A 8 -1.82 9.88 14.91
C TYR A 8 -2.40 8.63 15.58
N GLN A 9 -2.52 8.64 16.91
CA GLN A 9 -3.06 7.50 17.67
C GLN A 9 -4.54 7.28 17.36
N PHE A 10 -5.33 8.37 17.33
CA PHE A 10 -6.74 8.31 16.95
C PHE A 10 -6.92 7.74 15.55
N TRP A 11 -6.18 8.27 14.56
CA TRP A 11 -6.33 7.84 13.17
C TRP A 11 -5.83 6.43 12.91
N TYR A 12 -4.74 6.02 13.57
CA TYR A 12 -4.25 4.64 13.51
C TYR A 12 -5.31 3.65 14.01
N THR A 13 -5.94 3.94 15.16
CA THR A 13 -7.01 3.10 15.71
C THR A 13 -8.25 3.10 14.82
N THR A 14 -8.62 4.29 14.31
CA THR A 14 -9.78 4.49 13.41
C THR A 14 -9.60 3.75 12.09
N TRP A 15 -8.38 3.53 11.63
CA TRP A 15 -8.10 2.77 10.41
C TRP A 15 -8.72 1.37 10.49
N TYR A 16 -8.53 0.65 11.60
CA TYR A 16 -9.06 -0.72 11.77
C TYR A 16 -10.58 -0.77 11.67
N GLU A 17 -11.26 0.23 12.23
CA GLU A 17 -12.71 0.31 12.30
C GLU A 17 -13.36 0.79 10.99
N THR A 18 -12.71 1.72 10.29
CA THR A 18 -13.34 2.42 9.14
C THR A 18 -12.81 1.98 7.77
N VAL A 19 -11.55 1.58 7.71
CA VAL A 19 -10.89 1.08 6.50
C VAL A 19 -10.80 -0.44 6.56
N GLY A 20 -10.29 -0.97 7.68
CA GLY A 20 -10.05 -2.40 7.90
C GLY A 20 -11.30 -3.27 7.75
N LYS A 21 -12.47 -2.78 8.16
CA LYS A 21 -13.76 -3.50 8.04
C LYS A 21 -14.39 -3.52 6.64
N LYS A 22 -13.75 -2.90 5.65
CA LYS A 22 -14.25 -2.94 4.26
C LYS A 22 -14.00 -4.32 3.66
N THR A 23 -14.94 -4.80 2.85
CA THR A 23 -14.77 -6.05 2.11
C THR A 23 -13.58 -5.98 1.17
N THR A 24 -12.81 -7.06 1.09
CA THR A 24 -11.74 -7.21 0.08
C THR A 24 -12.29 -7.11 -1.33
N TYR A 25 -11.47 -6.66 -2.26
CA TYR A 25 -11.85 -6.57 -3.66
C TYR A 25 -11.73 -7.91 -4.39
N SER A 26 -12.76 -8.28 -5.14
CA SER A 26 -12.69 -9.36 -6.13
C SER A 26 -13.43 -8.98 -7.40
N ASN A 27 -12.99 -9.50 -8.54
CA ASN A 27 -13.69 -9.37 -9.81
C ASN A 27 -13.72 -10.71 -10.57
N VAL A 28 -14.44 -10.76 -11.69
CA VAL A 28 -14.61 -12.00 -12.48
C VAL A 28 -13.29 -12.65 -12.89
N ASN A 29 -12.24 -11.86 -13.12
CA ASN A 29 -10.93 -12.35 -13.53
C ASN A 29 -10.11 -12.86 -12.33
N SER A 30 -10.18 -12.18 -11.18
CA SER A 30 -9.46 -12.61 -9.97
C SER A 30 -10.11 -13.79 -9.26
N ARG A 31 -11.44 -13.97 -9.39
CA ARG A 31 -12.20 -15.08 -8.77
C ARG A 31 -11.74 -16.48 -9.19
N LYS A 32 -11.03 -16.60 -10.31
CA LYS A 32 -10.43 -17.87 -10.76
C LYS A 32 -9.27 -18.32 -9.86
N TYR A 33 -8.55 -17.36 -9.28
CA TYR A 33 -7.36 -17.60 -8.46
C TYR A 33 -7.67 -17.47 -6.97
N MET A 34 -8.75 -16.76 -6.64
CA MET A 34 -8.99 -16.26 -5.30
C MET A 34 -10.36 -16.65 -4.76
N HIS A 35 -10.29 -17.42 -3.69
CA HIS A 35 -11.40 -17.67 -2.77
C HIS A 35 -11.02 -17.11 -1.41
N PHE A 36 -11.34 -15.83 -1.19
CA PHE A 36 -11.24 -15.18 0.11
C PHE A 36 -12.52 -14.37 0.31
N ASN A 37 -13.14 -14.55 1.48
CA ASN A 37 -14.35 -13.82 1.85
C ASN A 37 -14.15 -13.27 3.26
N GLY A 38 -13.76 -12.02 3.35
CA GLY A 38 -13.46 -11.32 4.59
C GLY A 38 -13.28 -9.83 4.34
N ASP A 39 -12.99 -9.11 5.42
CA ASP A 39 -12.62 -7.70 5.35
C ASP A 39 -11.10 -7.54 5.16
N LEU A 40 -10.64 -6.29 5.03
CA LEU A 40 -9.22 -5.99 4.86
C LEU A 40 -8.38 -6.42 6.07
N ASN A 41 -8.93 -6.36 7.30
CA ASN A 41 -8.23 -6.83 8.50
C ASN A 41 -7.96 -8.33 8.42
N ALA A 42 -8.99 -9.14 8.17
CA ALA A 42 -8.87 -10.58 8.04
C ALA A 42 -7.91 -10.98 6.90
N CYS A 43 -7.90 -10.21 5.81
CA CYS A 43 -6.98 -10.44 4.69
C CYS A 43 -5.51 -10.19 5.09
N MET A 44 -5.24 -9.10 5.83
CA MET A 44 -3.90 -8.84 6.36
C MET A 44 -3.46 -9.95 7.33
N ASP A 45 -4.36 -10.37 8.23
CA ASP A 45 -4.06 -11.42 9.20
C ASP A 45 -3.72 -12.75 8.51
N GLU A 46 -4.43 -13.11 7.42
CA GLU A 46 -4.09 -14.28 6.62
C GLU A 46 -2.71 -14.14 5.95
N ILE A 47 -2.41 -12.99 5.34
CA ILE A 47 -1.11 -12.72 4.72
C ILE A 47 0.01 -12.85 5.76
N PHE A 48 -0.10 -12.16 6.90
CA PHE A 48 0.93 -12.18 7.94
C PHE A 48 1.10 -13.58 8.53
N SER A 49 0.01 -14.30 8.79
CA SER A 49 0.07 -15.70 9.24
C SER A 49 0.82 -16.61 8.26
N MET A 50 0.64 -16.42 6.94
CA MET A 50 1.38 -17.18 5.93
C MET A 50 2.86 -16.79 5.87
N ILE A 51 3.17 -15.50 5.99
CA ILE A 51 4.55 -14.99 5.97
C ILE A 51 5.33 -15.49 7.19
N SER A 52 4.74 -15.43 8.39
CA SER A 52 5.42 -15.84 9.63
C SER A 52 5.70 -17.34 9.71
N LYS A 53 4.99 -18.18 8.93
CA LYS A 53 5.32 -19.62 8.80
C LYS A 53 6.64 -19.86 8.06
N LYS A 54 7.14 -18.88 7.30
CA LYS A 54 8.39 -18.97 6.51
C LYS A 54 8.46 -20.17 5.57
N GLN A 55 7.31 -20.64 5.08
CA GLN A 55 7.18 -21.71 4.10
C GLN A 55 6.79 -21.10 2.76
N PHE A 56 7.78 -20.80 1.92
CA PHE A 56 7.58 -20.10 0.65
C PHE A 56 7.65 -21.05 -0.53
N ASP A 57 6.81 -22.09 -0.52
CA ASP A 57 6.56 -22.84 -1.74
C ASP A 57 5.77 -21.99 -2.75
N LYS A 58 5.80 -22.40 -4.03
CA LYS A 58 5.17 -21.65 -5.13
C LYS A 58 3.68 -21.39 -4.90
N SER A 59 2.94 -22.36 -4.38
CA SER A 59 1.51 -22.20 -4.13
C SER A 59 1.23 -21.17 -3.04
N THR A 60 2.04 -21.20 -1.97
CA THR A 60 1.97 -20.23 -0.87
C THR A 60 2.30 -18.81 -1.35
N ILE A 61 3.34 -18.65 -2.17
CA ILE A 61 3.72 -17.34 -2.73
C ILE A 61 2.62 -16.78 -3.63
N LEU A 62 2.10 -17.60 -4.54
CA LEU A 62 1.02 -17.18 -5.43
C LEU A 62 -0.25 -16.82 -4.65
N ARG A 63 -0.57 -17.56 -3.58
CA ARG A 63 -1.68 -17.21 -2.68
C ARG A 63 -1.45 -15.86 -1.99
N ILE A 64 -0.25 -15.59 -1.47
CA ILE A 64 0.06 -14.30 -0.85
C ILE A 64 -0.05 -13.17 -1.87
N VAL A 65 0.46 -13.36 -3.10
CA VAL A 65 0.29 -12.39 -4.20
C VAL A 65 -1.20 -12.09 -4.40
N ASP A 66 -2.03 -13.12 -4.53
CA ASP A 66 -3.46 -12.95 -4.74
C ASP A 66 -4.14 -12.20 -3.57
N LEU A 67 -3.79 -12.55 -2.33
CA LEU A 67 -4.29 -11.84 -1.14
C LEU A 67 -3.91 -10.35 -1.15
N ILE A 68 -2.66 -10.01 -1.50
CA ILE A 68 -2.20 -8.62 -1.62
C ILE A 68 -3.04 -7.86 -2.66
N TYR A 69 -3.41 -8.51 -3.76
CA TYR A 69 -4.24 -7.89 -4.79
C TYR A 69 -5.69 -7.67 -4.36
N CYS A 70 -6.29 -8.59 -3.58
CA CYS A 70 -7.64 -8.32 -3.05
C CYS A 70 -7.65 -7.34 -1.88
N TRP A 71 -6.56 -7.25 -1.12
CA TRP A 71 -6.37 -6.16 -0.17
C TRP A 71 -6.19 -4.81 -0.90
N GLY A 72 -5.40 -4.78 -1.97
CA GLY A 72 -5.00 -3.57 -2.70
C GLY A 72 -6.09 -2.90 -3.54
N GLY A 73 -7.21 -3.57 -3.78
CA GLY A 73 -8.39 -2.97 -4.40
C GLY A 73 -8.40 -2.96 -5.95
N PRO A 74 -9.35 -2.22 -6.56
CA PRO A 74 -9.65 -2.30 -8.00
C PRO A 74 -8.56 -1.75 -8.94
N SER A 75 -7.58 -1.03 -8.43
CA SER A 75 -6.44 -0.53 -9.21
C SER A 75 -5.51 -1.65 -9.67
N GLY A 76 -5.50 -2.80 -8.97
CA GLY A 76 -4.71 -3.98 -9.33
C GLY A 76 -5.34 -4.88 -10.39
N ARG A 77 -6.54 -4.56 -10.89
CA ARG A 77 -7.33 -5.47 -11.75
C ARG A 77 -6.59 -5.96 -13.00
N LEU A 78 -5.68 -5.17 -13.56
CA LEU A 78 -4.96 -5.50 -14.79
C LEU A 78 -4.02 -6.69 -14.64
N PHE A 79 -3.62 -7.03 -13.41
CA PHE A 79 -2.79 -8.20 -13.13
C PHE A 79 -3.48 -9.52 -13.50
N TYR A 80 -4.81 -9.53 -13.55
CA TYR A 80 -5.63 -10.70 -13.90
C TYR A 80 -6.21 -10.65 -15.31
N VAL A 81 -5.92 -9.60 -16.08
CA VAL A 81 -6.52 -9.38 -17.40
C VAL A 81 -5.50 -9.74 -18.48
N PRO A 82 -5.82 -10.66 -19.41
CA PRO A 82 -4.96 -10.90 -20.55
C PRO A 82 -4.93 -9.68 -21.46
N MET A 83 -3.75 -9.34 -21.98
CA MET A 83 -3.58 -8.30 -22.99
C MET A 83 -3.63 -8.93 -24.38
N LYS A 84 -3.88 -8.15 -25.43
CA LYS A 84 -3.97 -8.68 -26.80
C LYS A 84 -2.70 -9.46 -27.16
N GLY A 85 -2.85 -10.78 -27.35
CA GLY A 85 -1.75 -11.69 -27.69
C GLY A 85 -0.79 -12.05 -26.54
N LYS A 86 -1.17 -11.77 -25.28
CA LYS A 86 -0.38 -12.11 -24.08
C LYS A 86 -1.26 -12.68 -22.98
N ASP A 87 -0.74 -13.66 -22.25
CA ASP A 87 -1.38 -14.18 -21.04
C ASP A 87 -1.51 -13.08 -19.97
N ALA A 88 -2.43 -13.29 -19.02
CA ALA A 88 -2.57 -12.38 -17.90
C ALA A 88 -1.29 -12.39 -17.04
N PRO A 89 -0.83 -11.25 -16.49
CA PRO A 89 0.40 -11.23 -15.72
C PRO A 89 0.44 -12.20 -14.53
N ARG A 90 -0.70 -12.43 -13.86
CA ARG A 90 -0.85 -13.46 -12.82
C ARG A 90 -0.58 -14.88 -13.35
N GLN A 91 -1.02 -15.19 -14.57
CA GLN A 91 -0.78 -16.47 -15.21
C GLN A 91 0.70 -16.60 -15.61
N VAL A 92 1.29 -15.54 -16.17
CA VAL A 92 2.73 -15.51 -16.48
C VAL A 92 3.56 -15.75 -15.22
N LEU A 93 3.19 -15.14 -14.08
CA LEU A 93 3.88 -15.37 -12.80
C LEU A 93 3.82 -16.85 -12.35
N GLU A 94 2.78 -17.57 -12.73
CA GLU A 94 2.61 -18.99 -12.41
C GLU A 94 3.30 -19.91 -13.43
N ASP A 95 3.26 -19.60 -14.71
CA ASP A 95 3.72 -20.52 -15.76
C ASP A 95 5.17 -20.27 -16.17
N ASP A 96 5.66 -19.03 -16.10
CA ASP A 96 7.04 -18.65 -16.48
C ASP A 96 7.99 -18.65 -15.27
N VAL A 97 8.97 -19.57 -15.32
CA VAL A 97 10.01 -19.71 -14.28
C VAL A 97 10.78 -18.41 -14.07
N ARG A 98 11.10 -17.66 -15.13
CA ARG A 98 11.88 -16.41 -15.01
C ARG A 98 11.08 -15.32 -14.32
N ALA A 99 9.79 -15.21 -14.65
CA ALA A 99 8.90 -14.26 -13.98
C ALA A 99 8.76 -14.60 -12.48
N PHE A 100 8.63 -15.88 -12.17
CA PHE A 100 8.57 -16.35 -10.79
C PHE A 100 9.88 -16.10 -10.02
N GLU A 101 11.04 -16.43 -10.59
CA GLU A 101 12.36 -16.14 -10.02
C GLU A 101 12.57 -14.63 -9.79
N GLN A 102 12.14 -13.81 -10.74
CA GLN A 102 12.17 -12.35 -10.62
C GLN A 102 11.29 -11.84 -9.46
N TYR A 103 10.10 -12.42 -9.27
CA TYR A 103 9.28 -12.10 -8.10
C TYR A 103 9.97 -12.51 -6.80
N MET A 104 10.58 -13.70 -6.78
CA MET A 104 11.27 -14.22 -5.61
C MET A 104 12.48 -13.41 -5.19
N LEU A 105 13.21 -12.81 -6.14
CA LEU A 105 14.26 -11.86 -5.82
C LEU A 105 13.70 -10.65 -5.04
N GLY A 106 12.53 -10.15 -5.45
CA GLY A 106 11.82 -9.11 -4.72
C GLY A 106 11.41 -9.54 -3.31
N VAL A 107 10.89 -10.77 -3.15
CA VAL A 107 10.52 -11.35 -1.85
C VAL A 107 11.72 -11.44 -0.91
N GLN A 108 12.84 -12.00 -1.37
CA GLN A 108 14.06 -12.15 -0.57
C GLN A 108 14.55 -10.79 -0.06
N LEU A 109 14.62 -9.79 -0.94
CA LEU A 109 14.99 -8.44 -0.56
C LEU A 109 13.99 -7.82 0.43
N ALA A 110 12.70 -8.04 0.25
CA ALA A 110 11.67 -7.48 1.13
C ALA A 110 11.71 -8.08 2.54
N VAL A 111 11.91 -9.40 2.67
CA VAL A 111 12.07 -10.07 3.97
C VAL A 111 13.25 -9.49 4.76
N ASP A 112 14.32 -9.11 4.08
CA ASP A 112 15.48 -8.43 4.68
C ASP A 112 15.25 -6.93 4.93
N GLY A 113 14.06 -6.40 4.58
CA GLY A 113 13.74 -4.97 4.69
C GLY A 113 14.48 -4.10 3.68
N ASN A 114 15.01 -4.70 2.62
CA ASN A 114 15.77 -4.00 1.60
C ASN A 114 14.85 -3.31 0.59
N ILE A 115 14.90 -1.97 0.56
CA ILE A 115 14.02 -1.12 -0.27
C ILE A 115 14.14 -1.39 -1.78
N LYS A 116 15.24 -2.01 -2.24
CA LYS A 116 15.43 -2.40 -3.64
C LYS A 116 14.38 -3.41 -4.13
N CYS A 117 13.71 -4.14 -3.22
CA CYS A 117 12.61 -5.05 -3.57
C CYS A 117 11.51 -4.38 -4.40
N ILE A 118 11.23 -3.09 -4.17
CA ILE A 118 10.21 -2.33 -4.91
C ILE A 118 10.56 -2.30 -6.41
N GLY A 119 11.84 -2.12 -6.74
CA GLY A 119 12.31 -2.12 -8.12
C GLY A 119 12.17 -3.50 -8.78
N GLU A 120 12.46 -4.57 -8.04
CA GLU A 120 12.30 -5.95 -8.52
C GLU A 120 10.84 -6.31 -8.78
N PHE A 121 9.92 -5.91 -7.89
CA PHE A 121 8.49 -6.09 -8.13
C PHE A 121 8.00 -5.30 -9.35
N CYS A 122 8.50 -4.08 -9.57
CA CYS A 122 8.11 -3.25 -10.72
C CYS A 122 8.58 -3.80 -12.09
N LYS A 123 9.49 -4.78 -12.13
CA LYS A 123 9.91 -5.44 -13.38
C LYS A 123 8.85 -6.40 -13.93
N LEU A 124 7.86 -6.77 -13.11
CA LEU A 124 6.81 -7.69 -13.51
C LEU A 124 5.62 -6.93 -14.08
N ASP A 125 5.13 -7.42 -15.22
CA ASP A 125 3.93 -6.87 -15.85
C ASP A 125 2.76 -6.85 -14.86
N GLY A 126 1.98 -5.77 -14.87
CA GLY A 126 0.82 -5.61 -13.99
C GLY A 126 1.13 -5.24 -12.53
N ILE A 127 2.41 -5.15 -12.11
CA ILE A 127 2.81 -4.63 -10.80
C ILE A 127 3.36 -3.19 -10.94
N GLY A 128 2.48 -2.21 -10.88
CA GLY A 128 2.89 -0.80 -10.84
C GLY A 128 3.49 -0.41 -9.48
N LYS A 129 4.18 0.74 -9.41
CA LYS A 129 4.86 1.23 -8.19
C LYS A 129 4.02 1.17 -6.92
N SER A 130 2.76 1.60 -6.96
CA SER A 130 1.87 1.56 -5.79
C SER A 130 1.52 0.14 -5.32
N PHE A 131 1.54 -0.85 -6.21
CA PHE A 131 1.40 -2.27 -5.82
C PHE A 131 2.74 -2.86 -5.39
N ALA A 132 3.84 -2.46 -6.01
CA ALA A 132 5.17 -2.86 -5.58
C ALA A 132 5.45 -2.46 -4.12
N THR A 133 5.01 -1.27 -3.67
CA THR A 133 5.12 -0.87 -2.25
C THR A 133 4.22 -1.68 -1.32
N LYS A 134 3.06 -2.18 -1.80
CA LYS A 134 2.21 -3.12 -1.04
C LYS A 134 2.90 -4.48 -0.88
N HIS A 135 3.47 -5.03 -1.96
CA HIS A 135 4.27 -6.25 -1.88
C HIS A 135 5.44 -6.09 -0.93
N ALA A 136 6.20 -5.00 -1.05
CA ALA A 136 7.29 -4.67 -0.15
C ALA A 136 6.83 -4.59 1.32
N TYR A 137 5.73 -3.91 1.60
CA TYR A 137 5.15 -3.80 2.93
C TYR A 137 4.81 -5.17 3.53
N PHE A 138 4.01 -5.99 2.84
CA PHE A 138 3.59 -7.28 3.37
C PHE A 138 4.77 -8.22 3.58
N TRP A 139 5.65 -8.37 2.59
CA TRP A 139 6.81 -9.27 2.68
C TRP A 139 7.85 -8.84 3.72
N SER A 140 7.93 -7.54 4.02
CA SER A 140 8.85 -7.02 5.05
C SER A 140 8.25 -6.98 6.45
N HIS A 141 7.04 -7.53 6.67
CA HIS A 141 6.33 -7.44 7.95
C HIS A 141 7.18 -7.90 9.15
N ASP A 142 7.81 -9.07 9.03
CA ASP A 142 8.66 -9.68 10.08
C ASP A 142 10.13 -9.21 10.02
N SER A 143 10.44 -8.24 9.16
CA SER A 143 11.79 -7.70 9.04
C SER A 143 12.14 -6.79 10.23
N ALA A 144 13.41 -6.69 10.58
CA ALA A 144 13.91 -5.65 11.48
C ALA A 144 13.82 -4.23 10.87
N PHE A 145 13.64 -4.14 9.55
CA PHE A 145 13.51 -2.90 8.79
C PHE A 145 12.21 -2.93 7.96
N PRO A 146 11.03 -2.96 8.61
CA PRO A 146 9.77 -3.07 7.90
C PRO A 146 9.54 -1.86 6.99
N LEU A 147 8.98 -2.11 5.81
CA LEU A 147 8.70 -1.11 4.79
C LEU A 147 7.28 -0.58 4.93
N MET A 148 6.87 0.34 4.05
CA MET A 148 5.57 0.99 4.09
C MET A 148 4.94 1.08 2.69
N ILE A 149 3.64 1.29 2.67
CA ILE A 149 2.89 1.53 1.44
C ILE A 149 3.01 3.00 1.06
N VAL A 150 3.24 3.26 -0.23
CA VAL A 150 3.18 4.61 -0.81
C VAL A 150 2.14 4.59 -1.93
N ASP A 151 1.06 5.36 -1.73
CA ASP A 151 -0.03 5.50 -2.69
C ASP A 151 -0.53 6.96 -2.77
N SER A 152 -1.63 7.18 -3.51
CA SER A 152 -2.18 8.52 -3.70
C SER A 152 -2.68 9.15 -2.40
N LYS A 153 -3.15 8.37 -1.41
CA LYS A 153 -3.60 8.89 -0.12
C LYS A 153 -2.44 9.32 0.75
N ILE A 154 -1.35 8.54 0.76
CA ILE A 154 -0.12 8.93 1.45
C ILE A 154 0.47 10.19 0.82
N SER A 155 0.44 10.29 -0.51
CA SER A 155 0.85 11.51 -1.21
C SER A 155 -0.01 12.71 -0.81
N GLY A 156 -1.34 12.56 -0.84
CA GLY A 156 -2.27 13.62 -0.46
C GLY A 156 -2.12 14.05 0.99
N ALA A 157 -1.95 13.11 1.91
CA ALA A 157 -1.74 13.38 3.34
C ALA A 157 -0.44 14.17 3.61
N LEU A 158 0.55 14.04 2.72
CA LEU A 158 1.82 14.77 2.76
C LEU A 158 1.80 16.07 1.93
N GLY A 159 0.66 16.43 1.35
CA GLY A 159 0.48 17.66 0.57
C GLY A 159 0.90 17.56 -0.91
N PHE A 160 0.98 16.34 -1.46
CA PHE A 160 1.28 16.11 -2.88
C PHE A 160 0.04 15.59 -3.61
N THR A 161 -0.34 16.23 -4.72
CA THR A 161 -1.51 15.85 -5.52
C THR A 161 -1.33 14.47 -6.14
N THR A 162 -0.10 14.08 -6.48
CA THR A 162 0.19 12.77 -7.10
C THR A 162 1.38 12.06 -6.46
N THR A 163 1.42 10.72 -6.58
CA THR A 163 2.58 9.91 -6.17
C THR A 163 3.84 10.30 -6.92
N GLN A 164 3.72 10.72 -8.18
CA GLN A 164 4.86 11.15 -8.99
C GLN A 164 5.49 12.45 -8.45
N GLN A 165 4.69 13.38 -7.93
CA GLN A 165 5.23 14.58 -7.29
C GLN A 165 5.96 14.23 -5.98
N LEU A 166 5.40 13.34 -5.17
CA LEU A 166 6.06 12.84 -3.96
C LEU A 166 7.40 12.16 -4.28
N GLU A 167 7.42 11.28 -5.29
CA GLU A 167 8.62 10.56 -5.74
C GLU A 167 9.72 11.47 -6.29
N LYS A 168 9.36 12.62 -6.88
CA LYS A 168 10.33 13.64 -7.30
C LYS A 168 10.95 14.36 -6.10
N ALA A 169 10.19 14.51 -5.02
CA ALA A 169 10.62 15.23 -3.83
C ALA A 169 11.41 14.33 -2.86
N TYR A 170 11.07 13.04 -2.77
CA TYR A 170 11.67 12.10 -1.81
C TYR A 170 11.85 10.71 -2.41
N SER A 171 13.00 10.10 -2.15
CA SER A 171 13.19 8.66 -2.40
C SER A 171 12.42 7.80 -1.41
N ASN A 172 12.13 6.55 -1.77
CA ASN A 172 11.49 5.60 -0.86
C ASN A 172 12.29 5.39 0.45
N GLU A 173 13.62 5.45 0.39
CA GLU A 173 14.49 5.34 1.57
C GLU A 173 14.33 6.55 2.50
N GLN A 174 14.25 7.77 1.94
CA GLN A 174 13.97 8.98 2.71
C GLN A 174 12.58 8.94 3.34
N LEU A 175 11.58 8.43 2.62
CA LEU A 175 10.23 8.25 3.14
C LEU A 175 10.21 7.26 4.31
N VAL A 176 10.75 6.05 4.13
CA VAL A 176 10.81 5.04 5.20
C VAL A 176 11.53 5.58 6.43
N THR A 177 12.68 6.23 6.26
CA THR A 177 13.45 6.81 7.37
C THR A 177 12.65 7.84 8.14
N ALA A 178 11.96 8.74 7.43
CA ALA A 178 11.16 9.78 8.06
C ALA A 178 9.90 9.23 8.74
N PHE A 179 9.24 8.23 8.14
CA PHE A 179 8.09 7.56 8.76
C PHE A 179 8.48 6.75 10.00
N ARG A 180 9.66 6.13 10.02
CA ARG A 180 10.19 5.45 11.21
C ARG A 180 10.47 6.42 12.35
N LYS A 181 11.12 7.55 12.03
CA LYS A 181 11.33 8.62 13.02
C LYS A 181 9.98 9.11 13.58
N LYS A 182 9.01 9.36 12.70
CA LYS A 182 7.67 9.79 13.11
C LYS A 182 6.94 8.71 13.93
N ALA A 183 7.13 7.43 13.61
CA ALA A 183 6.55 6.34 14.37
C ALA A 183 7.12 6.27 15.78
N MET A 184 8.42 6.50 15.94
CA MET A 184 9.06 6.57 17.25
C MET A 184 8.55 7.75 18.08
N GLU A 185 8.35 8.91 17.43
CA GLU A 185 7.81 10.11 18.09
C GLU A 185 6.36 9.95 18.56
N GLU A 186 5.50 9.33 17.76
CA GLU A 186 4.06 9.25 18.03
C GLU A 186 3.65 7.99 18.80
N PHE A 187 4.36 6.88 18.59
CA PHE A 187 3.98 5.55 19.10
C PHE A 187 5.06 4.90 19.97
N GLY A 188 6.29 5.42 19.98
CA GLY A 188 7.43 4.74 20.62
C GLY A 188 7.87 3.45 19.91
N GLU A 189 7.43 3.26 18.66
CA GLU A 189 7.71 2.08 17.84
C GLU A 189 8.48 2.43 16.57
N ASN A 190 9.26 1.49 16.05
CA ASN A 190 10.07 1.68 14.85
C ASN A 190 9.36 1.17 13.57
N THR A 191 8.03 1.18 13.58
CA THR A 191 7.17 0.57 12.55
C THR A 191 6.55 1.67 11.68
N PRO A 192 7.09 1.96 10.49
CA PRO A 192 6.64 3.08 9.67
C PRO A 192 5.19 2.93 9.18
N SER A 193 4.68 1.69 9.11
CA SER A 193 3.30 1.41 8.71
C SER A 193 2.25 1.94 9.70
N MET A 194 2.60 2.22 10.96
CA MET A 194 1.66 2.85 11.91
C MET A 194 1.32 4.28 11.49
N VAL A 195 2.35 5.06 11.12
CA VAL A 195 2.19 6.41 10.59
C VAL A 195 1.48 6.39 9.24
N GLU A 196 1.84 5.45 8.36
CA GLU A 196 1.16 5.23 7.07
C GLU A 196 -0.34 5.01 7.25
N ARG A 197 -0.75 4.07 8.11
CA ARG A 197 -2.17 3.78 8.35
C ARG A 197 -2.91 4.96 8.98
N ALA A 198 -2.28 5.69 9.91
CA ALA A 198 -2.85 6.90 10.49
C ALA A 198 -3.12 7.96 9.39
N LEU A 199 -2.13 8.24 8.56
CA LEU A 199 -2.27 9.19 7.44
C LEU A 199 -3.30 8.70 6.42
N PHE A 200 -3.34 7.40 6.14
CA PHE A 200 -4.33 6.81 5.24
C PHE A 200 -5.75 7.02 5.78
N ALA A 201 -5.99 6.76 7.07
CA ALA A 201 -7.31 6.91 7.67
C ALA A 201 -7.75 8.38 7.70
N PHE A 202 -6.86 9.28 8.11
CA PHE A 202 -7.09 10.72 8.05
C PHE A 202 -7.45 11.16 6.63
N HIS A 203 -6.64 10.76 5.64
CA HIS A 203 -6.88 11.10 4.25
C HIS A 203 -8.20 10.53 3.73
N ASN A 204 -8.43 9.23 3.92
CA ASN A 204 -9.63 8.54 3.47
C ASN A 204 -10.90 9.08 4.16
N ASN A 205 -10.80 9.75 5.30
CA ASN A 205 -11.95 10.45 5.88
C ASN A 205 -12.28 11.72 5.09
N TYR A 206 -11.28 12.54 4.77
CA TYR A 206 -11.50 13.90 4.26
C TYR A 206 -11.45 14.04 2.75
N PHE A 207 -10.65 13.26 2.03
CA PHE A 207 -10.30 13.51 0.63
C PHE A 207 -10.72 12.36 -0.29
N LEU A 208 -11.01 12.70 -1.55
CA LEU A 208 -11.14 11.73 -2.63
C LEU A 208 -9.78 11.10 -2.95
N ASN A 209 -9.80 9.89 -3.51
CA ASN A 209 -8.58 9.10 -3.73
C ASN A 209 -7.60 9.72 -4.75
N ASP A 210 -8.11 10.55 -5.64
CA ASP A 210 -7.36 11.30 -6.66
C ASP A 210 -6.87 12.67 -6.16
N ASN A 211 -7.11 13.00 -4.89
CA ASN A 211 -6.75 14.27 -4.26
C ASN A 211 -7.41 15.51 -4.89
N SER A 212 -8.45 15.34 -5.73
CA SER A 212 -9.08 16.45 -6.47
C SER A 212 -10.15 17.21 -5.67
N ASN A 213 -10.75 16.55 -4.67
CA ASN A 213 -11.81 17.16 -3.88
C ASN A 213 -11.96 16.54 -2.49
N TRP A 214 -12.83 17.14 -1.70
CA TRP A 214 -13.31 16.62 -0.45
C TRP A 214 -14.18 15.38 -0.65
N LYS A 215 -13.95 14.36 0.17
CA LYS A 215 -14.88 13.26 0.40
C LYS A 215 -15.86 13.59 1.53
N ASN A 216 -15.37 14.21 2.61
CA ASN A 216 -16.19 14.65 3.72
C ASN A 216 -15.73 16.03 4.20
N LYS A 217 -16.69 16.95 4.41
CA LYS A 217 -16.46 18.33 4.87
C LYS A 217 -16.95 18.57 6.30
N THR A 218 -17.55 17.58 6.97
CA THR A 218 -18.06 17.75 8.33
C THR A 218 -16.93 18.04 9.31
N SER A 219 -17.16 18.99 10.23
CA SER A 219 -16.20 19.27 11.30
C SER A 219 -16.07 18.05 12.21
N HIS A 220 -14.92 17.40 12.10
CA HIS A 220 -14.52 16.24 12.88
C HIS A 220 -13.09 16.46 13.38
N ARG A 221 -12.50 15.47 14.07
CA ARG A 221 -11.09 15.47 14.51
C ARG A 221 -10.15 15.93 13.37
N ASP A 222 -9.29 16.90 13.64
CA ASP A 222 -8.27 17.42 12.71
C ASP A 222 -8.82 18.02 11.39
N SER A 223 -10.10 18.42 11.35
CA SER A 223 -10.70 19.09 10.18
C SER A 223 -9.98 20.38 9.77
N HIS A 224 -9.38 21.10 10.74
CA HIS A 224 -8.58 22.30 10.49
C HIS A 224 -7.29 21.98 9.71
N VAL A 225 -6.64 20.84 10.00
CA VAL A 225 -5.46 20.35 9.26
C VAL A 225 -5.86 19.95 7.85
N ALA A 226 -6.98 19.23 7.71
CA ALA A 226 -7.52 18.88 6.40
C ALA A 226 -7.84 20.12 5.57
N THR A 227 -8.39 21.17 6.20
CA THR A 227 -8.67 22.45 5.53
C THR A 227 -7.39 23.16 5.08
N GLY A 228 -6.31 23.07 5.86
CA GLY A 228 -4.99 23.55 5.46
C GLY A 228 -4.43 22.80 4.26
N LEU A 229 -4.47 21.47 4.28
CA LEU A 229 -3.99 20.62 3.18
C LEU A 229 -4.80 20.80 1.89
N ALA A 230 -6.12 20.97 2.00
CA ALA A 230 -7.01 21.21 0.88
C ALA A 230 -6.58 22.39 0.01
N LYS A 231 -6.07 23.47 0.60
CA LYS A 231 -5.54 24.62 -0.15
C LYS A 231 -4.40 24.19 -1.06
N THR A 232 -3.46 23.39 -0.55
CA THR A 232 -2.35 22.86 -1.36
C THR A 232 -2.82 21.87 -2.43
N LEU A 233 -3.73 20.96 -2.07
CA LEU A 233 -4.14 19.87 -2.96
C LEU A 233 -5.06 20.32 -4.10
N PHE A 234 -5.96 21.28 -3.85
CA PHE A 234 -6.97 21.71 -4.83
C PHE A 234 -6.54 22.93 -5.63
N GLU A 235 -5.68 23.79 -5.10
CA GLU A 235 -5.30 25.04 -5.78
C GLU A 235 -4.19 24.82 -6.83
N THR A 236 -3.65 23.61 -6.95
CA THR A 236 -2.61 23.26 -7.95
C THR A 236 -3.16 22.96 -9.36
N GLU A 237 -4.44 23.18 -9.64
CA GLU A 237 -5.00 23.09 -11.01
C GLU A 237 -4.69 24.32 -11.91
N ASN A 238 -3.94 25.33 -11.44
CA ASN A 238 -3.62 26.52 -12.24
C ASN A 238 -2.12 26.90 -12.20
N SER A 239 -1.23 26.01 -12.65
CA SER A 239 0.18 26.37 -12.92
C SER A 239 0.74 25.58 -14.10
#